data_AF-A0A241PYL2-F1
#
_entry.id   AF-A0A241PYL2-F1
#
_cell.length_a   1.000
_cell.length_b   1.000
_cell.length_c   1.000
_cell.angle_alpha   90.00
_cell.angle_beta   90.00
_cell.angle_gamma   90.00
#
_symmetry.space_group_name_H-M   'P 1'
#
loop_
_entity.id
_entity.type
_entity.pdbx_description
1 polymer ?
#
loop_
_entity_poly.entity_id
_entity_poly.type
_entity_poly.pdbx_seq_one_letter_code
_entity_poly.pdbx_strand_id
1 'polypeptide(L)'
;MRKEWAFLKLLTTKGYKKVVLIPLAFCLGLFLYYLYIDFTGGEVDKTVYDDGTVRISAQSDLGSCKLPKILDALNIPIHDELKIRNYNVYLDKNENINSVEIYCSTNKDGNKIIEWYKERLNSTNDARGIWNNFEMEVSFNKYSNLLSIVLKKQ
;
A
#
# COMPACT_ATOMS: atom_id res chain seq x y z
N MET A 1 30.70 -16.80 -22.84
CA MET A 1 30.60 -17.97 -21.92
C MET A 1 31.78 -18.14 -20.93
N ARG A 2 32.48 -17.08 -20.50
CA ARG A 2 33.66 -17.21 -19.59
C ARG A 2 33.44 -16.71 -18.15
N LYS A 3 32.40 -15.89 -17.91
CA LYS A 3 32.13 -15.25 -16.61
C LYS A 3 31.46 -16.18 -15.59
N GLU A 4 30.57 -17.06 -16.03
CA GLU A 4 29.85 -18.02 -15.15
C GLU A 4 30.82 -18.99 -14.45
N TRP A 5 31.86 -19.43 -15.16
CA TRP A 5 32.90 -20.31 -14.63
C TRP A 5 33.79 -19.65 -13.58
N ALA A 6 33.97 -18.33 -13.63
CA ALA A 6 34.75 -17.59 -12.65
C ALA A 6 34.04 -17.52 -11.30
N PHE A 7 32.72 -17.28 -11.31
CA PHE A 7 31.89 -17.24 -10.09
C PHE A 7 31.84 -18.60 -9.39
N LEU A 8 31.67 -19.68 -10.16
CA LEU A 8 31.73 -21.07 -9.66
C LEU A 8 33.13 -21.45 -9.11
N LYS A 9 34.22 -20.96 -9.70
CA LYS A 9 35.59 -21.15 -9.17
C LYS A 9 35.83 -20.38 -7.86
N LEU A 10 35.25 -19.19 -7.70
CA LEU A 10 35.33 -18.41 -6.46
C LEU A 10 34.59 -19.11 -5.30
N LEU A 11 33.49 -19.82 -5.58
CA LEU A 11 32.73 -20.59 -4.59
C LEU A 11 33.40 -21.90 -4.15
N THR A 12 34.34 -22.43 -4.94
CA THR A 12 35.02 -23.71 -4.68
C THR A 12 36.38 -23.56 -3.99
N THR A 13 36.96 -22.36 -3.97
CA THR A 13 38.28 -22.11 -3.36
C THR A 13 38.14 -21.71 -1.88
N LYS A 14 38.73 -22.48 -0.94
CA LYS A 14 38.49 -22.39 0.53
C LYS A 14 38.57 -20.97 1.13
N GLY A 15 39.50 -20.12 0.67
CA GLY A 15 39.65 -18.75 1.16
C GLY A 15 38.59 -17.78 0.60
N TYR A 16 38.32 -17.86 -0.69
CA TYR A 16 37.38 -16.97 -1.39
C TYR A 16 35.92 -17.32 -1.13
N LYS A 17 35.62 -18.58 -0.79
CA LYS A 17 34.28 -19.04 -0.44
C LYS A 17 33.66 -18.25 0.71
N LYS A 18 34.43 -17.93 1.77
CA LYS A 18 33.92 -17.13 2.90
C LYS A 18 33.67 -15.67 2.50
N VAL A 19 34.57 -15.10 1.70
CA VAL A 19 34.49 -13.70 1.22
C VAL A 19 33.27 -13.49 0.32
N VAL A 20 32.82 -14.51 -0.42
CA VAL A 20 31.62 -14.45 -1.26
C VAL A 20 30.35 -14.83 -0.50
N LEU A 21 30.39 -15.89 0.32
CA LEU A 21 29.18 -16.38 1.01
C LEU A 21 28.69 -15.45 2.11
N ILE A 22 29.58 -14.78 2.84
CA ILE A 22 29.17 -13.90 3.95
C ILE A 22 28.37 -12.70 3.43
N PRO A 23 28.85 -11.90 2.45
CA PRO A 23 28.05 -10.83 1.86
C PRO A 23 26.78 -11.35 1.19
N LEU A 24 26.83 -12.50 0.50
CA LEU A 24 25.66 -13.08 -0.14
C LEU A 24 24.56 -13.45 0.87
N ALA A 25 24.95 -14.07 2.00
CA ALA A 25 24.02 -14.40 3.07
C ALA A 25 23.43 -13.13 3.71
N PHE A 26 24.23 -12.07 3.86
CA PHE A 26 23.75 -10.79 4.36
C PHE A 26 22.74 -10.13 3.41
N CYS A 27 23.06 -10.11 2.11
CA CYS A 27 22.14 -9.63 1.06
C CYS A 27 20.83 -10.44 1.05
N LEU A 28 20.91 -11.76 1.17
CA LEU A 28 19.72 -12.62 1.24
C LEU A 28 18.89 -12.34 2.50
N GLY A 29 19.54 -12.15 3.65
CA GLY A 29 18.86 -11.81 4.91
C GLY A 29 18.09 -10.49 4.81
N LEU A 30 18.73 -9.44 4.28
CA LEU A 30 18.07 -8.15 4.04
C LEU A 30 16.93 -8.28 3.03
N PHE A 31 17.15 -9.00 1.93
CA PHE A 31 16.12 -9.23 0.93
C PHE A 31 14.89 -9.92 1.52
N LEU A 32 15.08 -11.01 2.28
CA LEU A 32 13.99 -11.72 2.94
C LEU A 32 13.29 -10.88 4.01
N TYR A 33 14.03 -10.00 4.70
CA TYR A 33 13.46 -9.06 5.66
C TYR A 33 12.52 -8.04 4.99
N TYR A 34 12.97 -7.40 3.91
CA TYR A 34 12.10 -6.49 3.14
C TYR A 34 10.92 -7.21 2.52
N LEU A 35 11.13 -8.42 1.98
CA LEU A 35 10.06 -9.26 1.44
C LEU A 35 9.02 -9.59 2.52
N TYR A 36 9.46 -9.87 3.75
CA TYR A 36 8.58 -10.13 4.88
C TYR A 36 7.74 -8.91 5.24
N ILE A 37 8.35 -7.73 5.38
CA ILE A 37 7.62 -6.49 5.67
C ILE A 37 6.53 -6.25 4.62
N ASP A 38 6.92 -6.31 3.35
CA ASP A 38 6.02 -6.09 2.22
C ASP A 38 4.89 -7.14 2.20
N PHE A 39 5.19 -8.40 2.53
CA PHE A 39 4.15 -9.43 2.66
C PHE A 39 3.19 -9.18 3.83
N THR A 40 3.67 -8.59 4.92
CA THR A 40 2.85 -8.29 6.12
C THR A 40 2.03 -7.00 6.03
N GLY A 41 2.08 -6.29 4.89
CA GLY A 41 1.27 -5.11 4.65
C GLY A 41 2.04 -3.79 4.62
N GLY A 42 3.37 -3.85 4.48
CA GLY A 42 4.22 -2.68 4.35
C GLY A 42 4.63 -2.06 5.67
N GLU A 43 5.67 -1.23 5.63
CA GLU A 43 6.07 -0.40 6.75
C GLU A 43 5.19 0.84 6.83
N VAL A 44 4.77 1.21 8.04
CA VAL A 44 4.03 2.44 8.27
C VAL A 44 5.04 3.57 8.46
N ASP A 45 5.00 4.54 7.55
CA ASP A 45 5.76 5.78 7.64
C ASP A 45 4.90 6.91 8.19
N LYS A 46 5.48 7.74 9.06
CA LYS A 46 4.87 8.97 9.58
C LYS A 46 5.78 10.14 9.23
N THR A 47 5.38 10.93 8.25
CA THR A 47 6.06 12.17 7.87
C THR A 47 5.39 13.36 8.57
N VAL A 48 6.18 14.20 9.24
CA VAL A 48 5.73 15.50 9.78
C VAL A 48 6.31 16.59 8.88
N TYR A 49 5.46 17.45 8.32
CA TYR A 49 5.87 18.54 7.44
C TYR A 49 6.23 19.79 8.25
N ASP A 50 6.98 20.70 7.63
CA ASP A 50 7.43 21.96 8.25
C ASP A 50 6.28 22.85 8.71
N ASP A 51 5.10 22.72 8.07
CA ASP A 51 3.90 23.48 8.44
C ASP A 51 3.14 22.89 9.64
N GLY A 52 3.61 21.76 10.18
CA GLY A 52 3.03 21.02 11.29
C GLY A 52 1.97 19.99 10.91
N THR A 53 1.66 19.82 9.62
CA THR A 53 0.76 18.75 9.16
C THR A 53 1.46 17.40 9.14
N VAL A 54 0.69 16.31 9.16
CA VAL A 54 1.22 14.95 9.25
C VAL A 54 0.67 14.10 8.12
N ARG A 55 1.52 13.27 7.50
CA ARG A 55 1.09 12.18 6.63
C ARG A 55 1.47 10.84 7.27
N ILE A 56 0.49 9.96 7.41
CA ILE A 56 0.70 8.54 7.74
C ILE A 56 0.46 7.73 6.48
N SER A 57 1.42 6.92 6.07
CA SER A 57 1.33 6.13 4.84
C SER A 57 1.91 4.74 5.03
N ALA A 58 1.38 3.78 4.30
CA ALA A 58 2.02 2.49 4.11
C ALA A 58 1.82 2.03 2.68
N GLN A 59 2.75 1.22 2.17
CA GLN A 59 2.65 0.61 0.86
C GLN A 59 3.11 -0.84 0.92
N SER A 60 2.41 -1.69 0.18
CA SER A 60 2.59 -3.13 0.15
C SER A 60 2.36 -3.68 -1.25
N ASP A 61 3.43 -4.16 -1.87
CA ASP A 61 3.41 -4.73 -3.20
C ASP A 61 3.12 -6.24 -3.26
N LEU A 62 3.26 -6.94 -2.15
CA LEU A 62 2.98 -8.37 -2.03
C LEU A 62 1.84 -8.66 -1.07
N GLY A 63 1.80 -8.00 0.09
CA GLY A 63 0.74 -8.11 1.09
C GLY A 63 -0.43 -7.16 0.85
N SER A 64 -1.38 -7.15 1.78
CA SER A 64 -2.41 -6.10 1.88
C SER A 64 -2.06 -5.18 3.05
N CYS A 65 -2.04 -3.87 2.83
CA CYS A 65 -1.90 -2.91 3.91
C CYS A 65 -3.08 -3.03 4.89
N LYS A 66 -2.78 -2.86 6.18
CA LYS A 66 -3.80 -2.68 7.21
C LYS A 66 -4.02 -1.19 7.42
N LEU A 67 -5.27 -0.76 7.39
CA LEU A 67 -5.60 0.63 7.68
C LEU A 67 -5.23 0.97 9.14
N PRO A 68 -4.70 2.18 9.41
CA PRO A 68 -4.32 2.58 10.75
C PRO A 68 -5.58 2.84 11.60
N LYS A 69 -5.50 2.52 12.90
CA LYS A 69 -6.63 2.62 13.85
C LYS A 69 -7.32 3.98 13.91
N ILE A 70 -6.61 5.06 13.54
CA ILE A 70 -7.20 6.40 13.47
C ILE A 70 -8.38 6.47 12.47
N LEU A 71 -8.41 5.58 11.48
CA LEU A 71 -9.51 5.47 10.51
C LEU A 71 -10.69 4.63 10.99
N ASP A 72 -10.59 3.93 12.13
CA ASP A 72 -11.67 3.07 12.64
C ASP A 72 -12.96 3.87 12.85
N ALA A 73 -12.83 5.13 13.30
CA ALA A 73 -13.96 6.04 13.48
C ALA A 73 -14.68 6.43 12.18
N LEU A 74 -13.98 6.38 11.03
CA LEU A 74 -14.56 6.68 9.72
C LEU A 74 -15.30 5.49 9.12
N ASN A 75 -15.15 4.27 9.68
CA ASN A 75 -15.81 3.05 9.22
C ASN A 75 -15.87 2.94 7.68
N ILE A 76 -14.72 3.16 7.03
CA ILE A 76 -14.65 3.28 5.57
C ILE A 76 -15.04 1.92 4.98
N PRO A 77 -16.06 1.86 4.10
CA PRO A 77 -16.48 0.60 3.53
C PRO A 77 -15.41 0.12 2.57
N ILE A 78 -14.75 -0.99 2.88
CA ILE A 78 -13.80 -1.65 1.98
C ILE A 78 -14.46 -2.95 1.51
N HIS A 79 -14.65 -3.09 0.20
CA HIS A 79 -15.21 -4.31 -0.39
C HIS A 79 -14.25 -5.50 -0.18
N ASP A 80 -14.77 -6.68 0.19
CA ASP A 80 -13.96 -7.87 0.56
C ASP A 80 -13.04 -8.38 -0.56
N GLU A 81 -13.39 -8.09 -1.81
CA GLU A 81 -12.58 -8.44 -2.99
C GLU A 81 -11.46 -7.42 -3.30
N LEU A 82 -11.27 -6.41 -2.44
CA LEU A 82 -10.20 -5.43 -2.56
C LEU A 82 -9.02 -5.79 -1.66
N LYS A 83 -7.83 -5.70 -2.25
CA LYS A 83 -6.57 -5.77 -1.55
C LYS A 83 -5.98 -4.37 -1.47
N ILE A 84 -5.78 -3.85 -0.26
CA ILE A 84 -5.24 -2.50 -0.05
C ILE A 84 -3.74 -2.54 -0.40
N ARG A 85 -3.33 -1.72 -1.36
CA ARG A 85 -1.95 -1.63 -1.86
C ARG A 85 -1.17 -0.55 -1.14
N ASN A 86 -1.79 0.59 -0.91
CA ASN A 86 -1.23 1.68 -0.14
C ASN A 86 -2.35 2.58 0.36
N TYR A 87 -1.99 3.43 1.31
CA TYR A 87 -2.85 4.50 1.77
C TYR A 87 -2.02 5.72 2.15
N ASN A 88 -2.66 6.88 2.13
CA ASN A 88 -2.18 8.11 2.73
C ASN A 88 -3.29 8.67 3.64
N VAL A 89 -2.95 8.97 4.89
CA VAL A 89 -3.80 9.69 5.82
C VAL A 89 -3.15 11.03 6.10
N TYR A 90 -3.80 12.12 5.71
CA TYR A 90 -3.34 13.47 5.96
C TYR A 90 -4.06 14.04 7.16
N LEU A 91 -3.29 14.46 8.16
CA LEU A 91 -3.77 15.08 9.37
C LEU A 91 -3.43 16.57 9.37
N ASP A 92 -4.35 17.37 9.90
CA ASP A 92 -4.10 18.78 10.18
C ASP A 92 -3.14 18.94 11.38
N LYS A 93 -2.83 20.20 11.72
CA LYS A 93 -1.91 20.55 12.83
C LYS A 93 -2.41 20.11 14.21
N ASN A 94 -3.70 19.80 14.32
CA ASN A 94 -4.35 19.33 15.54
C ASN A 94 -4.55 17.80 15.52
N GLU A 95 -3.88 17.11 14.60
CA GLU A 95 -3.98 15.66 14.38
C GLU A 95 -5.38 15.17 13.94
N ASN A 96 -6.26 16.06 13.47
CA ASN A 96 -7.54 15.63 12.90
C ASN A 96 -7.36 15.19 11.45
N ILE A 97 -8.13 14.19 11.03
CA ILE A 97 -8.15 13.74 9.64
C ILE A 97 -8.65 14.86 8.73
N ASN A 98 -7.81 15.26 7.79
CA ASN A 98 -8.13 16.22 6.73
C ASN A 98 -8.52 15.48 5.44
N SER A 99 -7.75 14.48 5.05
CA SER A 99 -8.08 13.62 3.90
C SER A 99 -7.47 12.23 4.04
N VAL A 100 -8.07 11.27 3.33
CA VAL A 100 -7.65 9.88 3.27
C VAL A 100 -7.64 9.46 1.80
N GLU A 101 -6.57 8.82 1.37
CA GLU A 101 -6.44 8.19 0.06
C GLU A 101 -6.12 6.72 0.30
N ILE A 102 -6.91 5.82 -0.26
CA ILE A 102 -6.69 4.37 -0.17
C ILE A 102 -6.69 3.85 -1.59
N TYR A 103 -5.63 3.18 -2.00
CA TYR A 103 -5.59 2.52 -3.29
C TYR A 103 -5.59 1.01 -3.11
N CYS A 104 -6.46 0.38 -3.87
CA CYS A 104 -6.70 -1.04 -3.81
C CYS A 104 -6.45 -1.67 -5.18
N SER A 105 -6.00 -2.91 -5.18
CA SER A 105 -6.02 -3.77 -6.37
C SER A 105 -7.13 -4.79 -6.24
N THR A 106 -7.67 -5.23 -7.37
CA THR A 106 -8.59 -6.36 -7.42
C THR A 106 -8.24 -7.30 -8.57
N ASN A 107 -8.56 -8.58 -8.41
CA ASN A 107 -8.54 -9.58 -9.48
C ASN A 107 -9.94 -9.85 -10.06
N LYS A 108 -10.93 -9.05 -9.66
CA LYS A 108 -12.34 -9.16 -10.04
C LYS A 108 -12.73 -8.05 -10.99
N ASP A 109 -14.00 -8.07 -11.42
CA ASP A 109 -14.56 -7.04 -12.26
C ASP A 109 -14.73 -5.74 -11.47
N GLY A 110 -13.81 -4.79 -11.67
CA GLY A 110 -13.82 -3.50 -10.98
C GLY A 110 -15.09 -2.68 -11.22
N ASN A 111 -15.82 -2.91 -12.32
CA ASN A 111 -17.09 -2.22 -12.55
C ASN A 111 -18.16 -2.67 -11.55
N LYS A 112 -18.21 -3.97 -11.20
CA LYS A 112 -19.16 -4.46 -10.19
C LYS A 112 -18.86 -3.90 -8.81
N ILE A 113 -17.58 -3.74 -8.49
CA ILE A 113 -17.15 -3.11 -7.24
C ILE A 113 -17.57 -1.63 -7.22
N ILE A 114 -17.42 -0.91 -8.34
CA ILE A 114 -17.90 0.48 -8.44
C ILE A 114 -19.40 0.58 -8.23
N GLU A 115 -20.20 -0.30 -8.84
CA GLU A 115 -21.65 -0.31 -8.63
C GLU A 115 -22.02 -0.55 -7.15
N TRP A 116 -21.31 -1.44 -6.46
CA TRP A 116 -21.47 -1.62 -5.01
C TRP A 116 -21.20 -0.34 -4.20
N TYR A 117 -20.19 0.46 -4.59
CA TYR A 117 -19.94 1.75 -3.93
C TYR A 117 -21.01 2.78 -4.27
N LYS A 118 -21.51 2.82 -5.50
CA LYS A 118 -22.61 3.70 -5.91
C LYS A 118 -23.86 3.46 -5.07
N GLU A 119 -24.24 2.21 -4.88
CA GLU A 119 -25.39 1.83 -4.03
C GLU A 119 -25.22 2.34 -2.59
N ARG A 120 -24.04 2.15 -1.99
CA ARG A 120 -23.74 2.61 -0.62
C ARG A 120 -23.69 4.11 -0.47
N LEU A 121 -23.24 4.81 -1.50
CA LEU A 121 -23.14 6.27 -1.53
C LEU A 121 -24.43 6.94 -2.01
N ASN A 122 -25.47 6.17 -2.32
CA ASN A 122 -26.74 6.64 -2.91
C ASN A 122 -26.52 7.51 -4.17
N SER A 123 -25.59 7.10 -5.03
CA SER A 123 -25.24 7.82 -6.26
C SER A 123 -25.49 6.97 -7.50
N THR A 124 -25.87 7.61 -8.61
CA THR A 124 -26.26 6.93 -9.86
C THR A 124 -25.15 6.95 -10.92
N ASN A 125 -24.44 8.08 -11.05
CA ASN A 125 -23.50 8.28 -12.15
C ASN A 125 -22.08 7.88 -11.75
N ASP A 126 -21.56 8.53 -10.72
CA ASP A 126 -20.22 8.33 -10.19
C ASP A 126 -20.30 7.79 -8.76
N ALA A 127 -19.35 6.96 -8.32
CA ALA A 127 -19.32 6.47 -6.95
C ALA A 127 -18.81 7.58 -5.99
N ARG A 128 -19.59 8.66 -5.85
CA ARG A 128 -19.30 9.83 -5.03
C ARG A 128 -20.49 10.13 -4.10
N GLY A 129 -20.22 10.54 -2.87
CA GLY A 129 -21.24 10.89 -1.90
C GLY A 129 -20.63 11.36 -0.57
N ILE A 130 -21.47 11.58 0.44
CA ILE A 130 -21.02 11.94 1.78
C ILE A 130 -20.92 10.67 2.64
N TRP A 131 -19.76 10.47 3.27
CA TRP A 131 -19.51 9.39 4.22
C TRP A 131 -18.89 9.95 5.51
N ASN A 132 -19.58 9.82 6.64
CA ASN A 132 -19.10 10.30 7.95
C ASN A 132 -18.57 11.75 7.95
N ASN A 133 -19.28 12.66 7.29
CA ASN A 133 -18.94 14.09 7.11
C ASN A 133 -17.72 14.36 6.20
N PHE A 134 -17.25 13.35 5.47
CA PHE A 134 -16.27 13.50 4.40
C PHE A 134 -16.96 13.36 3.05
N GLU A 135 -16.51 14.13 2.07
CA GLU A 135 -16.78 13.84 0.69
C GLU A 135 -15.95 12.63 0.26
N MET A 136 -16.64 11.55 -0.09
CA MET A 136 -16.05 10.30 -0.55
C MET A 136 -16.22 10.17 -2.05
N GLU A 137 -15.14 9.82 -2.74
CA GLU A 137 -15.12 9.49 -4.17
C GLU A 137 -14.37 8.18 -4.37
N VAL A 138 -14.97 7.28 -5.17
CA VAL A 138 -14.38 6.00 -5.54
C VAL A 138 -14.28 5.91 -7.06
N SER A 139 -13.10 5.59 -7.56
CA SER A 139 -12.87 5.46 -8.99
C SER A 139 -12.08 4.19 -9.32
N PHE A 140 -12.34 3.64 -10.51
CA PHE A 140 -11.67 2.44 -11.00
C PHE A 140 -10.91 2.76 -12.29
N ASN A 141 -9.61 2.46 -12.29
CA ASN A 141 -8.79 2.50 -13.49
C ASN A 141 -8.71 1.10 -14.10
N LYS A 142 -9.43 0.92 -15.23
CA LYS A 142 -9.49 -0.34 -15.98
C LYS A 142 -8.15 -0.80 -16.54
N TYR A 143 -7.22 0.11 -16.83
CA TYR A 143 -5.92 -0.25 -17.41
C TYR A 143 -4.97 -0.84 -16.37
N SER A 144 -5.03 -0.33 -15.14
CA SER A 144 -4.17 -0.77 -14.04
C SER A 144 -4.85 -1.74 -13.07
N ASN A 145 -6.15 -2.00 -13.22
CA ASN A 145 -6.98 -2.73 -12.26
C ASN A 145 -6.84 -2.18 -10.83
N LEU A 146 -6.69 -0.85 -10.72
CA LEU A 146 -6.58 -0.15 -9.45
C LEU A 146 -7.87 0.60 -9.16
N LEU A 147 -8.34 0.45 -7.93
CA LEU A 147 -9.40 1.24 -7.34
C LEU A 147 -8.77 2.31 -6.46
N SER A 148 -9.28 3.53 -6.51
CA SER A 148 -8.95 4.57 -5.54
C SER A 148 -10.19 4.94 -4.74
N ILE A 149 -10.02 5.10 -3.44
CA ILE A 149 -11.03 5.54 -2.49
C ILE A 149 -10.46 6.79 -1.82
N VAL A 150 -11.09 7.92 -2.03
CA VAL A 150 -10.63 9.23 -1.53
C VAL A 150 -11.70 9.81 -0.64
N LEU A 151 -11.34 10.19 0.59
CA LEU A 151 -12.19 10.94 1.51
C LEU A 151 -11.54 12.30 1.76
N LYS A 152 -12.29 13.38 1.58
CA LYS A 152 -11.83 14.75 1.85
C LYS A 152 -12.81 15.46 2.76
N LYS A 153 -12.29 16.15 3.77
CA LYS A 153 -13.09 17.03 4.60
C LYS A 153 -13.58 18.19 3.73
N GLN A 154 -14.85 18.56 3.89
CA GLN A 154 -15.44 19.72 3.23
C GLN A 154 -14.84 21.03 3.73
#